data_AF-A0A7Z9VHU7-F1
#
_entry.id   AF-A0A7Z9VHU7-F1
#
_cell.length_a   1.000
_cell.length_b   1.000
_cell.length_c   1.000
_cell.angle_alpha   90.00
_cell.angle_beta   90.00
_cell.angle_gamma   90.00
#
_symmetry.space_group_name_H-M   'P 1'
#
loop_
_entity.id
_entity.type
_entity.pdbx_description
1 polymer ?
#
loop_
_entity_poly.entity_id
_entity_poly.type
_entity_poly.pdbx_seq_one_letter_code
_entity_poly.pdbx_strand_id
1 'polypeptide(L)'
;RKPFVHELLAMVNEKLWMGHFGVWTDEGLPMFRHAMPMRGTQGPTLHQVEDLVDVAIVECERFYPTFQYVIWGGNTPTEAIVAAMIETMGEA
;
A
#
# COMPACT_ATOMS: atom_id res chain seq x y z
N ARG A 1 11.79 -10.67 11.67
CA ARG A 1 10.88 -9.52 11.38
C ARG A 1 11.01 -9.00 9.95
N LYS A 2 12.19 -8.58 9.45
CA LYS A 2 12.36 -8.19 8.02
C LYS A 2 11.77 -9.18 7.00
N PRO A 3 11.91 -10.52 7.15
CA PRO A 3 11.28 -11.47 6.23
C PRO A 3 9.76 -11.33 6.14
N PHE A 4 9.08 -11.14 7.27
CA PHE A 4 7.62 -10.96 7.31
C PHE A 4 7.17 -9.65 6.66
N VAL A 5 7.96 -8.58 6.75
CA VAL A 5 7.65 -7.32 6.06
C VAL A 5 7.75 -7.51 4.54
N HIS A 6 8.79 -8.20 4.06
CA HIS A 6 8.93 -8.46 2.62
C HIS A 6 7.84 -9.40 2.09
N GLU A 7 7.47 -10.43 2.86
CA GLU A 7 6.35 -11.31 2.54
C GLU A 7 5.02 -10.56 2.52
N LEU A 8 4.75 -9.73 3.54
CA LEU A 8 3.57 -8.87 3.57
C LEU A 8 3.52 -7.96 2.33
N LEU A 9 4.64 -7.31 1.99
CA LEU A 9 4.71 -6.45 0.81
C LEU A 9 4.40 -7.21 -0.48
N ALA A 10 4.90 -8.43 -0.63
CA ALA A 10 4.58 -9.27 -1.79
C ALA A 10 3.07 -9.55 -1.87
N MET A 11 2.46 -9.98 -0.77
CA MET A 11 1.03 -10.31 -0.72
C MET A 11 0.13 -9.08 -0.90
N VAL A 12 0.53 -7.91 -0.37
CA VAL A 12 -0.19 -6.65 -0.58
C VAL A 12 -0.07 -6.21 -2.03
N ASN A 13 1.13 -6.27 -2.61
CA ASN A 13 1.36 -5.85 -3.99
C ASN A 13 0.60 -6.70 -5.01
N GLU A 14 0.37 -8.00 -4.73
CA GLU A 14 -0.52 -8.84 -5.55
C GLU A 14 -1.98 -8.36 -5.57
N LYS A 15 -2.40 -7.54 -4.60
CA LYS A 15 -3.77 -7.03 -4.46
C LYS A 15 -3.93 -5.59 -4.94
N LEU A 16 -2.85 -4.93 -5.36
CA LEU A 16 -2.89 -3.59 -5.90
C LEU A 16 -3.21 -3.61 -7.39
N TRP A 17 -4.09 -2.71 -7.81
CA TRP A 17 -4.28 -2.45 -9.23
C TRP A 17 -3.14 -1.57 -9.77
N MET A 18 -2.83 -0.47 -9.08
CA MET A 18 -1.84 0.52 -9.53
C MET A 18 -0.78 0.79 -8.46
N GLY A 19 0.47 0.94 -8.90
CA GLY A 19 1.59 1.21 -8.01
C GLY A 19 2.06 -0.03 -7.25
N HIS A 20 2.86 0.19 -6.23
CA HIS A 20 3.34 -0.83 -5.30
C HIS A 20 3.74 -0.22 -3.97
N PHE A 21 3.72 -1.02 -2.91
CA PHE A 21 4.42 -0.70 -1.67
C PHE A 21 5.85 -1.21 -1.70
N GLY A 22 6.75 -0.39 -1.18
CA GLY A 22 8.13 -0.76 -0.85
C GLY A 22 8.48 -0.35 0.58
N VAL A 23 9.72 -0.64 0.98
CA VAL A 23 10.30 -0.12 2.24
C VAL A 23 11.20 1.05 1.90
N TRP A 24 11.01 2.20 2.54
CA TRP A 24 12.01 3.26 2.52
C TRP A 24 13.22 2.79 3.31
N THR A 25 14.36 2.65 2.63
CA THR A 25 15.59 2.07 3.20
C THR A 25 16.13 2.83 4.41
N ASP A 26 15.93 4.15 4.46
CA ASP A 26 16.55 5.01 5.47
C ASP A 26 15.74 4.99 6.78
N GLU A 27 14.41 5.02 6.67
CA GLU A 27 13.49 5.06 7.81
C GLU A 27 12.87 3.69 8.15
N GLY A 28 13.01 2.70 7.28
CA GLY A 28 12.43 1.36 7.45
C GLY A 28 10.90 1.32 7.37
N LEU A 29 10.27 2.35 6.82
CA LEU A 29 8.81 2.50 6.77
C LEU A 29 8.23 2.05 5.42
N PRO A 30 7.00 1.47 5.39
CA PRO A 30 6.26 1.24 4.16
C PRO A 30 6.01 2.55 3.39
N MET A 31 6.16 2.51 2.08
CA MET A 31 5.96 3.64 1.18
C MET A 31 5.21 3.17 -0.07
N PHE A 32 4.10 3.83 -0.39
CA PHE A 32 3.43 3.64 -1.67
C PHE A 32 4.18 4.40 -2.77
N ARG A 33 4.36 3.76 -3.92
CA ARG A 33 5.01 4.34 -5.10
C ARG A 33 4.22 4.03 -6.35
N HIS A 34 4.01 5.06 -7.17
CA HIS A 34 3.42 4.94 -8.49
C HIS A 34 4.36 5.55 -9.53
N ALA A 35 4.37 5.00 -10.74
CA ALA A 35 5.10 5.55 -11.87
C ALA A 35 4.17 5.71 -13.07
N MET A 36 4.15 6.91 -13.65
CA MET A 36 3.36 7.22 -14.83
C MET A 36 4.29 7.53 -16.01
N PRO A 37 4.37 6.68 -17.05
CA PRO A 37 5.15 6.97 -18.24
C PRO A 37 4.56 8.12 -19.05
N MET A 38 5.36 9.15 -19.35
CA MET A 38 4.89 10.40 -20.00
C MET A 38 5.45 10.63 -21.40
N ARG A 39 6.00 9.59 -22.05
CA ARG A 39 6.59 9.75 -23.37
C ARG A 39 5.53 10.20 -24.37
N GLY A 40 5.78 11.32 -25.06
CA GLY A 40 4.90 11.85 -26.08
C GLY A 40 3.72 12.68 -25.54
N THR A 41 3.63 12.89 -24.22
CA THR A 41 2.67 13.82 -23.62
C THR A 41 3.37 15.13 -23.26
N GLN A 42 2.58 16.20 -23.06
CA GLN A 42 3.08 17.48 -22.53
C GLN A 42 3.21 17.48 -20.99
N GLY A 43 2.94 16.34 -20.35
CA GLY A 43 2.74 16.22 -18.91
C GLY A 43 1.40 15.57 -18.57
N PRO A 44 1.15 15.28 -17.28
CA PRO A 44 -0.12 14.71 -16.84
C PRO A 44 -1.19 15.80 -16.85
N THR A 45 -2.43 15.41 -17.14
CA THR A 45 -3.57 16.30 -16.88
C THR A 45 -3.79 16.42 -15.37
N LEU A 46 -4.50 17.47 -14.94
CA LEU A 46 -4.87 17.61 -13.53
C LEU A 46 -5.64 16.38 -13.02
N HIS A 47 -6.66 15.94 -13.76
CA HIS A 47 -7.46 14.76 -13.43
C HIS A 47 -6.61 13.48 -13.29
N GLN A 48 -5.58 13.29 -14.14
CA GLN A 48 -4.69 12.14 -13.99
C GLN A 48 -3.85 12.19 -12.71
N VAL A 49 -3.51 13.38 -12.23
CA VAL A 49 -2.82 13.55 -10.95
C VAL A 49 -3.78 13.32 -9.80
N GLU A 50 -5.00 13.83 -9.88
CA GLU A 50 -6.07 13.61 -8.89
C GLU A 50 -6.34 12.11 -8.74
N ASP A 51 -6.60 11.40 -9.83
CA ASP A 51 -6.81 9.94 -9.85
C ASP A 51 -5.64 9.19 -9.19
N LEU A 52 -4.40 9.61 -9.46
CA LEU A 52 -3.21 8.99 -8.89
C LEU A 52 -3.11 9.21 -7.37
N VAL A 53 -3.43 10.42 -6.91
CA VAL A 53 -3.43 10.77 -5.48
C VAL A 53 -4.54 10.02 -4.75
N ASP A 54 -5.74 9.98 -5.32
CA ASP A 54 -6.89 9.28 -4.73
C ASP A 54 -6.58 7.79 -4.56
N VAL A 55 -6.02 7.15 -5.59
CA VAL A 55 -5.58 5.75 -5.51
C VAL A 55 -4.50 5.57 -4.45
N ALA A 56 -3.52 6.46 -4.38
CA ALA A 56 -2.46 6.36 -3.37
C ALA A 56 -3.02 6.43 -1.94
N ILE A 57 -3.97 7.34 -1.68
CA ILE A 57 -4.62 7.50 -0.38
C ILE A 57 -5.44 6.24 -0.05
N VAL A 58 -6.33 5.83 -0.97
CA VAL A 58 -7.21 4.67 -0.76
C VAL A 58 -6.42 3.41 -0.47
N GLU A 59 -5.37 3.12 -1.24
CA GLU A 59 -4.55 1.92 -1.00
C GLU A 59 -3.71 2.04 0.29
N CYS A 60 -3.23 3.25 0.63
CA CYS A 60 -2.56 3.46 1.91
C CYS A 60 -3.50 3.20 3.09
N GLU A 61 -4.71 3.74 3.08
CA GLU A 61 -5.69 3.55 4.15
C GLU A 61 -6.12 2.08 4.25
N ARG A 62 -6.40 1.45 3.11
CA ARG A 62 -6.80 0.03 3.04
C ARG A 62 -5.76 -0.91 3.64
N PHE A 63 -4.48 -0.67 3.37
CA PHE A 63 -3.41 -1.58 3.83
C PHE A 63 -2.70 -1.11 5.10
N TYR A 64 -2.95 0.10 5.58
CA TYR A 64 -2.38 0.61 6.82
C TYR A 64 -2.53 -0.38 8.00
N PRO A 65 -3.70 -0.99 8.26
CA PRO A 65 -3.85 -1.94 9.37
C PRO A 65 -2.96 -3.19 9.23
N THR A 66 -2.73 -3.67 8.00
CA THR A 66 -1.85 -4.83 7.77
C THR A 66 -0.41 -4.54 8.21
N PHE A 67 0.08 -3.34 7.92
CA PHE A 67 1.41 -2.90 8.33
C PHE A 67 1.49 -2.76 9.85
N GLN A 68 0.46 -2.20 10.49
CA GLN A 68 0.40 -2.13 11.95
C GLN A 68 0.44 -3.53 12.59
N TYR A 69 -0.33 -4.49 12.07
CA TYR A 69 -0.39 -5.84 12.62
C TYR A 69 0.92 -6.62 12.51
N VAL A 70 1.67 -6.47 11.42
CA VAL A 70 2.97 -7.16 11.27
C VAL A 70 4.10 -6.40 11.94
N ILE A 71 4.20 -5.09 11.75
CA ILE A 71 5.34 -4.29 12.23
C ILE A 71 5.25 -4.08 13.75
N TRP A 72 4.05 -3.78 14.27
CA TRP A 72 3.85 -3.48 15.70
C TRP A 72 3.23 -4.65 16.46
N GLY A 73 2.25 -5.33 15.87
CA GLY A 73 1.54 -6.45 16.50
C GLY A 73 2.30 -7.79 16.51
N GLY A 74 3.29 -7.96 15.63
CA GLY A 74 4.06 -9.20 15.51
C GLY A 74 3.30 -10.38 14.90
N ASN A 75 2.12 -10.13 14.31
CA ASN A 75 1.33 -11.15 13.61
C ASN A 75 2.02 -11.61 12.33
N THR A 76 1.63 -12.76 11.82
CA THR A 76 2.09 -13.23 10.51
C THR A 76 1.48 -12.38 9.37
N PRO A 77 2.15 -12.28 8.20
CA PRO A 77 1.60 -11.56 7.05
C PRO A 77 0.20 -12.02 6.62
N THR A 78 -0.03 -13.34 6.64
CA THR A 78 -1.32 -13.94 6.30
C THR A 78 -2.42 -13.53 7.27
N GLU A 79 -2.17 -13.58 8.58
CA GLU A 79 -3.13 -13.14 9.60
C GLU A 79 -3.43 -11.64 9.47
N ALA A 80 -2.40 -10.83 9.22
CA ALA A 80 -2.54 -9.40 9.07
C ALA A 80 -3.41 -9.00 7.87
N ILE A 81 -3.22 -9.68 6.72
CA ILE A 81 -4.05 -9.44 5.54
C ILE A 81 -5.49 -9.87 5.80
N VAL A 82 -5.73 -11.02 6.40
CA VAL A 82 -7.09 -11.47 6.72
C VAL A 82 -7.76 -10.48 7.68
N ALA A 83 -7.09 -10.06 8.74
CA ALA A 83 -7.64 -9.16 9.74
C ALA A 83 -7.97 -7.76 9.18
N ALA A 84 -7.15 -7.25 8.24
CA ALA A 84 -7.39 -5.95 7.63
C ALA A 84 -8.36 -5.99 6.43
N MET A 85 -8.53 -7.15 5.80
CA MET A 85 -9.46 -7.34 4.67
C MET A 85 -10.87 -7.72 5.09
N ILE A 86 -11.11 -8.02 6.37
CA ILE A 86 -12.46 -8.01 6.93
C ILE A 86 -12.88 -6.55 6.90
N GLU A 87 -13.77 -6.21 5.97
CA GLU A 87 -14.40 -4.89 5.91
C GLU A 87 -14.78 -4.50 7.34
N THR A 88 -14.15 -3.48 7.89
CA THR A 88 -14.76 -2.74 8.98
C THR A 88 -16.03 -2.18 8.38
N MET A 89 -17.17 -2.86 8.59
CA MET A 89 -18.46 -2.21 8.49
C MET A 89 -18.32 -0.98 9.37
N GLY A 90 -18.23 0.19 8.73
CA GLY A 90 -18.02 1.44 9.43
C GLY A 90 -19.23 1.68 10.32
N GLU A 91 -19.11 1.36 11.59
CA GLU A 91 -19.93 1.97 12.62
C GLU A 91 -19.03 2.97 13.34
N ALA A 92 -19.10 4.21 12.87
CA ALA A 92 -18.70 5.40 13.61
C ALA A 92 -19.95 6.24 13.87
#